data_AF-A0A8K0CPU7-F1
#
_entry.id   AF-A0A8K0CPU7-F1
#
_cell.length_a   1.000
_cell.length_b   1.000
_cell.length_c   1.000
_cell.angle_alpha   90.00
_cell.angle_beta   90.00
_cell.angle_gamma   90.00
#
_symmetry.space_group_name_H-M   'P 1'
#
loop_
_entity.id
_entity.type
_entity.pdbx_description
1 polymer ?
#
loop_
_entity_poly.entity_id
_entity_poly.type
_entity_poly.pdbx_seq_one_letter_code
_entity_poly.pdbx_strand_id
1 'polypeptide(L)' 'MSSTQDASPTVNSHEMEKFKYLSSFWWDKEGKAKPLHTLNHLRVPWIIDGIVEAGLISKDKLSKPKPLQGLKILDVGCG' A
#
# COMPACT_ATOMS: atom_id res chain seq x y z
N MET A 1 -12.29 21.24 -33.25
CA MET A 1 -12.93 20.06 -32.63
C MET A 1 -11.81 19.23 -32.02
N SER A 2 -11.66 19.25 -30.70
CA SER A 2 -10.59 18.51 -30.01
C SER A 2 -11.06 17.08 -29.79
N SER A 3 -10.43 16.14 -30.47
CA SER A 3 -10.65 14.70 -30.29
C SER A 3 -10.20 14.28 -28.90
N THR A 4 -11.11 13.75 -28.10
CA THR A 4 -10.79 13.00 -26.88
C THR A 4 -10.06 11.74 -27.28
N GLN A 5 -8.79 11.59 -26.90
CA GLN A 5 -8.10 10.31 -27.00
C GLN A 5 -8.72 9.36 -25.99
N ASP A 6 -9.33 8.27 -26.47
CA ASP A 6 -9.76 7.18 -25.61
C ASP A 6 -8.51 6.50 -25.03
N ALA A 7 -8.32 6.66 -23.72
CA ALA A 7 -7.23 6.03 -23.00
C ALA A 7 -7.40 4.51 -23.03
N SER A 8 -6.40 3.81 -23.54
CA SER A 8 -6.35 2.35 -23.49
C SER A 8 -6.38 1.89 -22.03
N PRO A 9 -7.08 0.78 -21.70
CA PRO A 9 -7.09 0.28 -20.32
C PRO A 9 -5.68 -0.06 -19.86
N THR A 10 -5.27 0.49 -18.71
CA THR A 10 -3.95 0.24 -18.08
C THR A 10 -3.92 -1.07 -17.27
N VAL A 11 -5.02 -1.82 -17.29
CA VAL A 11 -5.20 -3.05 -16.51
C VAL A 11 -4.81 -4.26 -17.35
N ASN A 12 -4.04 -5.18 -16.74
CA ASN A 12 -3.68 -6.46 -17.34
C ASN A 12 -4.46 -7.61 -16.68
N SER A 13 -5.36 -8.23 -17.44
CA SER A 13 -6.22 -9.32 -16.95
C SER A 13 -5.44 -10.56 -16.50
N HIS A 14 -4.30 -10.87 -17.13
CA HIS A 14 -3.49 -12.02 -16.75
C HIS A 14 -2.85 -11.83 -15.37
N GLU A 15 -2.37 -10.62 -15.07
CA GLU A 15 -1.86 -10.30 -13.74
C GLU A 15 -3.00 -10.32 -12.69
N MET A 16 -4.20 -9.85 -13.04
CA MET A 16 -5.35 -9.94 -12.13
C MET A 16 -5.67 -11.39 -11.74
N GLU A 17 -5.69 -12.32 -12.69
CA GLU A 17 -5.96 -13.74 -12.42
C GLU A 17 -4.88 -14.36 -11.53
N LYS A 18 -3.61 -14.06 -11.83
CA LYS A 18 -2.46 -14.51 -11.04
C LYS A 18 -2.54 -14.01 -9.59
N PHE A 19 -2.80 -12.72 -9.36
CA PHE A 19 -2.93 -12.18 -8.00
C PHE A 19 -4.19 -12.68 -7.30
N LYS A 20 -5.30 -12.90 -8.02
CA LYS A 20 -6.50 -13.55 -7.47
C LYS A 20 -6.23 -14.97 -6.98
N TYR A 21 -5.39 -15.74 -7.67
CA TYR A 21 -4.95 -17.04 -7.17
C TYR A 21 -4.06 -16.90 -5.92
N LEU A 22 -3.08 -16.00 -5.96
CA LEU A 22 -2.14 -15.77 -4.86
C LEU A 22 -2.80 -15.22 -3.59
N SER A 23 -3.91 -14.47 -3.70
CA SER A 23 -4.60 -13.85 -2.56
C SER A 23 -5.11 -14.87 -1.53
N SER A 24 -5.43 -16.09 -1.97
CA SER A 24 -5.82 -17.18 -1.07
C SER A 24 -4.73 -17.58 -0.06
N PHE A 25 -3.46 -17.28 -0.36
CA PHE A 25 -2.30 -17.57 0.49
C PHE A 25 -1.71 -16.31 1.15
N TRP A 26 -2.37 -15.15 0.99
CA TRP A 26 -1.77 -13.85 1.36
C TRP A 26 -1.46 -13.73 2.84
N TRP A 27 -2.25 -14.37 3.71
CA TRP A 27 -2.13 -14.24 5.16
C TRP A 27 -1.26 -15.32 5.83
N ASP A 28 -0.76 -16.28 5.06
CA ASP A 28 0.23 -17.23 5.55
C ASP A 28 1.60 -16.54 5.65
N LYS A 29 2.03 -16.29 6.89
CA LYS A 29 3.29 -15.61 7.20
C LYS A 29 4.52 -16.40 6.79
N GLU A 30 4.42 -17.73 6.73
CA GLU A 30 5.50 -18.62 6.32
C GLU A 30 5.36 -19.10 4.86
N GLY A 31 4.25 -18.75 4.21
CA GLY A 31 3.92 -19.13 2.84
C GLY A 31 4.54 -18.23 1.77
N LYS A 32 3.95 -18.27 0.57
CA LYS A 32 4.46 -17.55 -0.62
C LYS A 32 4.54 -16.04 -0.45
N ALA A 33 3.73 -15.47 0.44
CA ALA A 33 3.71 -14.04 0.75
C ALA A 33 4.71 -13.62 1.87
N LYS A 34 5.51 -14.55 2.42
CA LYS A 34 6.50 -14.26 3.46
C LYS A 34 7.42 -13.06 3.16
N PRO A 35 7.94 -12.87 1.93
CA PRO A 35 8.74 -11.69 1.62
C PRO A 35 7.96 -10.38 1.80
N LEU A 36 6.69 -10.34 1.39
CA LEU A 36 5.81 -9.17 1.56
C LEU A 36 5.58 -8.86 3.05
N HIS A 37 5.33 -9.89 3.86
CA HIS A 37 5.17 -9.74 5.31
C HIS A 37 6.44 -9.25 5.98
N THR A 38 7.58 -9.82 5.62
CA THR A 38 8.88 -9.43 6.19
C THR A 38 9.21 -7.98 5.83
N LEU A 39 8.88 -7.57 4.61
CA LEU A 39 9.08 -6.20 4.15
C LEU A 39 8.27 -5.17 4.95
N ASN A 40 7.15 -5.55 5.59
CA ASN A 40 6.38 -4.66 6.48
C ASN A 40 7.24 -4.04 7.58
N HIS A 41 8.20 -4.81 8.13
CA HIS A 41 9.06 -4.33 9.21
C HIS A 41 9.98 -3.18 8.77
N LEU A 42 10.21 -3.03 7.46
CA LEU A 42 11.01 -1.94 6.90
C LEU A 42 10.13 -0.84 6.30
N ARG A 43 9.15 -1.22 5.46
CA ARG A 43 8.34 -0.24 4.72
C ARG A 43 7.43 0.57 5.62
N VAL A 44 6.86 -0.02 6.68
CA VAL A 44 5.92 0.71 7.54
C VAL A 44 6.66 1.83 8.31
N PRO A 45 7.77 1.57 9.03
CA PRO A 45 8.54 2.64 9.65
C PRO A 45 8.98 3.71 8.65
N TRP A 46 9.47 3.30 7.47
CA TRP A 46 9.91 4.24 6.44
C TRP A 46 8.80 5.18 5.95
N ILE A 47 7.59 4.65 5.72
CA ILE A 47 6.42 5.47 5.37
C ILE A 47 6.06 6.42 6.52
N ILE A 48 6.08 5.95 7.77
CA ILE A 48 5.78 6.78 8.94
C ILE A 48 6.79 7.94 9.07
N ASP A 49 8.07 7.67 8.88
CA ASP A 49 9.13 8.68 8.91
C ASP A 49 8.89 9.73 7.81
N GLY A 50 8.56 9.30 6.59
CA GLY A 50 8.20 10.22 5.51
C GLY A 50 6.98 11.10 5.81
N ILE A 51 5.95 10.56 6.48
CA ILE A 51 4.76 11.33 6.91
C ILE A 51 5.15 12.39 7.96
N VAL A 52 6.08 12.07 8.87
CA VAL A 52 6.61 13.01 9.86
C VAL A 52 7.44 14.10 9.19
N GLU A 53 8.34 13.74 8.29
CA GLU A 53 9.20 14.68 7.56
C GLU A 53 8.39 15.64 6.69
N ALA A 54 7.29 15.16 6.10
CA ALA A 54 6.34 15.99 5.37
C ALA A 54 5.49 16.92 6.26
N GLY A 55 5.64 16.86 7.59
CA GLY A 55 4.90 17.70 8.54
C GLY A 55 3.42 17.34 8.72
N LEU A 56 2.99 16.15 8.25
CA LEU A 56 1.60 15.70 8.36
C LEU A 56 1.24 15.21 9.76
N ILE A 57 2.24 14.72 10.50
CA ILE A 57 2.14 14.36 11.92
C ILE A 57 3.41 14.79 12.65
N SER A 58 3.28 15.16 13.92
CA SER A 58 4.42 15.45 14.78
C SER A 58 5.01 14.17 15.40
N LYS A 59 6.30 14.19 15.74
CA LYS A 59 6.98 13.06 16.39
C LYS A 59 6.33 12.66 17.72
N ASP A 60 5.81 13.62 18.49
CA ASP A 60 5.12 13.32 19.76
C ASP A 60 3.84 12.51 19.54
N LYS A 61 3.14 12.73 18.40
CA LYS A 61 1.91 12.03 18.06
C LYS A 61 2.14 10.54 17.83
N LEU A 62 3.33 10.13 17.39
CA LEU A 62 3.66 8.71 17.16
C LEU A 62 3.57 7.85 18.43
N SER A 63 3.82 8.44 19.59
CA SER A 63 3.73 7.76 20.88
C SER A 63 2.28 7.58 21.37
N LYS A 64 1.31 8.21 20.71
CA LYS A 64 -0.11 8.20 21.08
C LYS A 64 -0.85 7.11 20.31
N PRO A 65 -1.95 6.54 20.86
CA PRO A 65 -2.80 5.61 20.13
C PRO A 65 -3.32 6.20 18.82
N LYS A 66 -3.40 5.36 17.78
CA LYS A 66 -3.90 5.74 16.44
C LYS A 66 -3.20 7.01 15.88
N PRO A 67 -1.86 7.01 15.75
CA PRO A 67 -1.10 8.21 15.38
C PRO A 67 -1.50 8.79 14.00
N LEU A 68 -1.98 7.92 13.11
CA LEU A 68 -2.45 8.27 11.77
C LEU A 68 -3.91 8.76 11.72
N GLN A 69 -4.62 8.81 12.85
CA GLN A 69 -6.01 9.25 12.86
C GLN A 69 -6.13 10.68 12.31
N GLY A 70 -7.10 10.85 11.40
CA GLY A 70 -7.37 12.10 10.68
C GLY A 70 -6.65 12.23 9.34
N LEU A 71 -5.66 11.38 9.05
CA LEU A 71 -5.03 11.35 7.73
C LEU A 71 -5.87 10.56 6.74
N LYS A 72 -5.93 11.05 5.50
CA LYS A 72 -6.48 10.32 4.35
C LYS A 72 -5.32 9.64 3.64
N ILE A 73 -5.31 8.30 3.63
CA ILE A 73 -4.26 7.48 3.04
C ILE A 73 -4.90 6.60 1.96
N LEU A 74 -4.28 6.56 0.78
CA LEU A 74 -4.65 5.67 -0.32
C LEU A 74 -3.51 4.66 -0.52
N ASP A 75 -3.84 3.37 -0.39
CA ASP A 75 -2.94 2.26 -0.72
C ASP A 75 -3.34 1.68 -2.08
N VAL A 76 -2.56 1.97 -3.12
CA VAL A 76 -2.86 1.55 -4.49
C VAL A 76 -2.31 0.15 -4.71
N GLY A 77 -3.20 -0.81 -5.04
CA GLY A 77 -2.81 -2.21 -5.16
C GLY A 77 -2.65 -2.90 -3.80
N CYS A 78 -3.55 -2.61 -2.86
CA CYS A 78 -3.53 -3.12 -1.49
C CYS A 78 -3.71 -4.64 -1.36
N GLY A 79 -4.05 -5.34 -2.45
CA GLY A 79 -4.23 -6.79 -2.53
C GLY A 79 -5.65 -7.21 -2.91
#